data_AF-A0A2T7QCS6-F1
#
_entry.id   AF-A0A2T7QCS6-F1
#
_cell.length_a   1.000
_cell.length_b   1.000
_cell.length_c   1.000
_cell.angle_alpha   90.00
_cell.angle_beta   90.00
_cell.angle_gamma   90.00
#
_symmetry.space_group_name_H-M   'P 1'
#
loop_
_entity.id
_entity.type
_entity.pdbx_description
1 polymer ?
#
loop_
_entity_poly.entity_id
_entity_poly.type
_entity_poly.pdbx_seq_one_letter_code
_entity_poly.pdbx_strand_id
1 'polypeptide(L)'
;MNHVELLSPENILLILSMLFVVALLTMLSNKLKISYPIFLVIAGLIISLIPGMPNMSIAPELVFLIFLPPLLYSAAWNTAWHEFWKMRRPISLLAFGLVIFTSSLIAMVSHIMIPDFPLAYGFLLGGIISPPDAIAATSVLQGLRIPKRVVTILEGESLINDASSLIVFSFALTAITKGDFVFLDAAKNFFYVVLVGILTGVAIANILYFLHRYLPTTPAIDACITLISPYIMYIVGEHFKASGVLAVVSGGLFLSYRSQDIFSYDSRLNVYSLWDTITFMLNGIVFILIGLELPVIVKGLNGHSIQEAVFYAVIISIVTIVVRLVWIFPGAYFPRVLFKSIRKKEPVPGWRSVFLVGWSGMRGVVSLAAALSIPLMLGGHSFPHRNLILFITFVVILFTLVLQGLSLTPIVRWLKIESNDQESQKVQAVALRIHLAESVLSYIDTNYSEETNTNETYKRVRDRYERMVEVAKRKLEKEEADEAETNFLPKYRQMLIELVHIRRRELNLFRHTGEYSEELIRERERELDLEEARLET
;
A
#
# COMPACT_ATOMS: atom_id res chain seq x y z
N MET A 1 -5.00 28.07 -14.17
CA MET A 1 -3.57 28.35 -13.91
C MET A 1 -2.78 27.80 -15.07
N ASN A 2 -1.91 28.61 -15.68
CA ASN A 2 -1.12 28.15 -16.82
C ASN A 2 -0.12 27.10 -16.35
N HIS A 3 -0.03 25.96 -17.04
CA HIS A 3 0.79 24.80 -16.68
C HIS A 3 2.32 25.09 -16.56
N VAL A 4 2.76 26.30 -16.91
CA VAL A 4 4.15 26.80 -16.77
C VAL A 4 4.46 27.31 -15.35
N GLU A 5 3.45 27.62 -14.53
CA GLU A 5 3.68 28.12 -13.16
C GLU A 5 4.26 27.06 -12.21
N LEU A 6 4.03 25.76 -12.46
CA LEU A 6 4.53 24.66 -11.60
C LEU A 6 6.06 24.56 -11.51
N LEU A 7 6.78 25.08 -12.51
CA LEU A 7 8.26 25.04 -12.58
C LEU A 7 8.90 26.38 -12.22
N SER A 8 8.18 27.31 -11.60
CA SER A 8 8.82 28.51 -11.04
C SER A 8 9.89 28.10 -10.02
N PRO A 9 11.03 28.82 -9.92
CA PRO A 9 12.08 28.51 -8.95
C PRO A 9 11.55 28.42 -7.51
N GLU A 10 10.54 29.23 -7.20
CA GLU A 10 9.84 29.25 -5.91
C GLU A 10 9.07 27.94 -5.64
N ASN A 11 8.36 27.41 -6.65
CA ASN A 11 7.62 26.15 -6.52
C ASN A 11 8.56 24.94 -6.42
N ILE A 12 9.70 24.96 -7.12
CA ILE A 12 10.72 23.92 -7.00
C ILE A 12 11.33 23.95 -5.59
N LEU A 13 11.68 25.13 -5.07
CA LEU A 13 12.19 25.29 -3.71
C LEU A 13 11.17 24.80 -2.68
N LEU A 14 9.89 25.11 -2.88
CA LEU A 14 8.80 24.63 -2.03
C LEU A 14 8.74 23.09 -2.01
N ILE A 15 8.73 22.44 -3.17
CA ILE A 15 8.68 20.97 -3.28
C ILE A 15 9.90 20.33 -2.61
N LEU A 16 11.11 20.85 -2.87
CA LEU A 16 12.34 20.35 -2.26
C LEU A 16 12.35 20.53 -0.74
N SER A 17 11.91 21.70 -0.25
CA SER A 17 11.80 21.96 1.19
C SER A 17 10.79 21.03 1.84
N MET A 18 9.67 20.74 1.18
CA MET A 18 8.65 19.83 1.70
C MET A 18 9.16 18.39 1.74
N LEU A 19 9.85 17.93 0.70
CA LEU A 19 10.51 16.62 0.70
C LEU A 19 11.54 16.49 1.83
N PHE A 20 12.34 17.53 2.06
CA PHE A 20 13.29 17.57 3.16
C PHE A 20 12.60 17.51 4.53
N VAL A 21 11.53 18.28 4.72
CA VAL A 21 10.72 18.29 5.95
C VAL A 21 10.06 16.93 6.17
N VAL A 22 9.49 16.32 5.13
CA VAL A 22 8.90 14.97 5.18
C VAL A 22 9.94 13.93 5.62
N ALA A 23 11.15 13.99 5.07
CA ALA A 23 12.24 13.09 5.46
C ALA A 23 12.61 13.29 6.95
N LEU A 24 12.83 14.53 7.38
CA LEU A 24 13.18 14.88 8.76
C LEU A 24 12.10 14.43 9.76
N LEU A 25 10.83 14.72 9.45
CA LEU A 25 9.70 14.35 10.29
C LEU A 25 9.49 12.84 10.33
N THR A 26 9.74 12.12 9.23
CA THR A 26 9.69 10.65 9.22
C THR A 26 10.79 10.06 10.10
N MET A 27 12.02 10.59 10.03
CA MET A 27 13.10 10.17 10.92
C MET A 27 12.73 10.38 12.40
N LEU A 28 12.10 11.52 12.71
CA LEU A 28 11.59 11.80 14.04
C LEU A 28 10.44 10.86 14.46
N SER A 29 9.52 10.57 13.54
CA SER A 29 8.41 9.63 13.76
C SER A 29 8.92 8.23 14.14
N ASN A 30 9.94 7.74 13.42
CA ASN A 30 10.58 6.46 13.69
C ASN A 30 11.26 6.44 15.07
N LYS A 31 11.93 7.54 15.45
CA LYS A 31 12.51 7.71 16.79
C LYS A 31 11.44 7.68 17.90
N LEU A 32 10.28 8.29 17.63
CA LEU A 32 9.14 8.34 18.56
C LEU A 32 8.25 7.08 18.52
N LYS A 33 8.51 6.14 17.59
CA LYS A 33 7.72 4.92 17.36
C LYS A 33 6.23 5.20 17.07
N ILE A 34 5.96 6.32 16.39
CA ILE A 34 4.64 6.67 15.86
C ILE A 34 4.63 6.35 14.36
N SER A 35 3.50 5.94 13.81
CA SER A 35 3.38 5.71 12.37
C SER A 35 3.52 7.03 11.60
N TYR A 36 4.38 7.05 10.59
CA TYR A 36 4.73 8.27 9.87
C TYR A 36 3.53 8.99 9.22
N PRO A 37 2.48 8.33 8.67
CA PRO A 37 1.32 9.05 8.12
C PRO A 37 0.63 9.93 9.17
N ILE A 38 0.42 9.38 10.37
CA ILE A 38 -0.20 10.07 11.50
C ILE A 38 0.66 11.25 11.93
N PHE A 39 1.97 11.01 12.06
CA PHE A 39 2.91 12.02 12.50
C PHE A 39 3.01 13.18 11.50
N LEU A 40 3.05 12.89 10.19
CA LEU A 40 3.10 13.90 9.14
C LEU A 40 1.84 14.76 9.06
N VAL A 41 0.65 14.17 9.21
CA VAL A 41 -0.61 14.94 9.26
C VAL A 41 -0.62 15.88 10.47
N ILE A 42 -0.27 15.38 11.65
CA ILE A 42 -0.22 16.20 12.88
C ILE A 42 0.84 17.30 12.76
N ALA A 43 2.02 16.98 12.23
CA ALA A 43 3.07 17.96 12.01
C ALA A 43 2.65 19.03 10.99
N GLY A 44 2.03 18.61 9.88
CA GLY A 44 1.45 19.52 8.89
C GLY A 44 0.43 20.48 9.51
N LEU A 45 -0.44 19.98 10.39
CA LEU A 45 -1.38 20.81 11.15
C LEU A 45 -0.67 21.84 12.02
N ILE A 46 0.33 21.42 12.79
CA ILE A 46 1.10 22.32 13.66
C ILE A 46 1.82 23.39 12.83
N ILE A 47 2.43 23.00 11.71
CA ILE A 47 3.11 23.92 10.78
C ILE A 47 2.10 24.90 10.16
N SER A 48 0.88 24.45 9.84
CA SER A 48 -0.17 25.30 9.26
C SER A 48 -0.61 26.45 10.16
N LEU A 49 -0.38 26.33 11.47
CA LEU A 49 -0.72 27.36 12.47
C LEU A 49 0.37 28.43 12.60
N ILE A 50 1.54 28.24 11.98
CA ILE A 50 2.65 29.21 12.06
C ILE A 50 2.30 30.44 11.21
N PRO A 51 2.29 31.66 11.79
CA PRO A 51 2.02 32.89 11.04
C PRO A 51 3.03 33.11 9.92
N GLY A 52 2.55 33.49 8.73
CA GLY A 52 3.41 33.77 7.57
C GLY A 52 3.69 32.56 6.67
N MET A 53 3.18 31.38 7.00
CA MET A 53 3.25 30.22 6.12
C MET A 53 2.43 30.46 4.83
N PRO A 54 3.00 30.31 3.62
CA PRO A 54 2.23 30.38 2.38
C PRO A 54 1.08 29.38 2.35
N ASN A 55 -0.10 29.83 1.88
CA ASN A 55 -1.24 28.95 1.66
C ASN A 55 -0.90 28.01 0.49
N MET A 56 -0.69 26.73 0.79
CA MET A 56 -0.57 25.71 -0.26
C MET A 56 -1.98 25.28 -0.68
N SER A 57 -2.37 25.65 -1.90
CA SER A 57 -3.56 25.10 -2.55
C SER A 57 -3.13 24.31 -3.76
N ILE A 58 -3.36 22.99 -3.75
CA ILE A 58 -3.03 22.13 -4.89
C ILE A 58 -4.25 21.99 -5.78
N ALA A 59 -4.05 22.13 -7.08
CA ALA A 59 -5.11 21.87 -8.03
C ALA A 59 -5.52 20.38 -7.94
N PRO A 60 -6.82 20.07 -7.79
CA PRO A 60 -7.30 18.68 -7.61
C PRO A 60 -6.84 17.74 -8.72
N GLU A 61 -6.81 18.26 -9.95
CA GLU A 61 -6.34 17.56 -11.15
C GLU A 61 -4.89 17.09 -11.01
N LEU A 62 -4.02 17.87 -10.36
CA LEU A 62 -2.65 17.48 -10.09
C LEU A 62 -2.58 16.37 -9.05
N VAL A 63 -3.49 16.37 -8.06
CA VAL A 63 -3.52 15.28 -7.07
C VAL A 63 -3.85 13.95 -7.76
N PHE A 64 -4.89 13.97 -8.60
CA PHE A 64 -5.31 12.80 -9.36
C PHE A 64 -4.34 12.37 -10.45
N LEU A 65 -3.57 13.27 -11.04
CA LEU A 65 -2.63 12.93 -12.10
C LEU A 65 -1.26 12.52 -11.55
N ILE A 66 -0.73 13.21 -10.53
CA ILE A 66 0.64 13.03 -10.03
C ILE A 66 0.71 11.92 -8.98
N PHE A 67 -0.24 11.85 -8.04
CA PHE A 67 -0.14 10.96 -6.88
C PHE A 67 -0.91 9.67 -7.08
N LEU A 68 -2.14 9.75 -7.60
CA LEU A 68 -3.01 8.59 -7.65
C LEU A 68 -2.47 7.44 -8.53
N PRO A 69 -2.00 7.66 -9.77
CA PRO A 69 -1.55 6.58 -10.65
C PRO A 69 -0.36 5.79 -10.08
N PRO A 70 0.75 6.41 -9.64
CA PRO A 70 1.87 5.65 -9.08
C PRO A 70 1.50 4.96 -7.76
N LEU A 71 0.69 5.56 -6.89
CA LEU A 71 0.28 4.91 -5.64
C LEU A 71 -0.59 3.67 -5.89
N LEU A 72 -1.55 3.75 -6.82
CA LEU A 72 -2.37 2.60 -7.23
C LEU A 72 -1.54 1.50 -7.88
N TYR A 73 -0.58 1.87 -8.72
CA TYR A 73 0.31 0.91 -9.38
C TYR A 73 1.23 0.22 -8.38
N SER A 74 1.82 0.96 -7.44
CA SER A 74 2.61 0.41 -6.35
C SER A 74 1.79 -0.55 -5.48
N ALA A 75 0.56 -0.16 -5.12
CA ALA A 75 -0.36 -1.04 -4.37
C ALA A 75 -0.71 -2.31 -5.16
N ALA A 76 -0.96 -2.19 -6.47
CA ALA A 76 -1.23 -3.34 -7.35
C ALA A 76 0.01 -4.24 -7.47
N TRP A 77 1.21 -3.66 -7.52
CA TRP A 77 2.46 -4.38 -7.64
C TRP A 77 2.77 -5.24 -6.41
N ASN A 78 2.49 -4.70 -5.22
CA ASN A 78 2.68 -5.37 -3.94
C ASN A 78 1.59 -6.41 -3.62
N THR A 79 0.50 -6.44 -4.39
CA THR A 79 -0.62 -7.35 -4.16
C THR A 79 -0.39 -8.71 -4.84
N ALA A 80 -0.35 -9.78 -4.04
CA ALA A 80 -0.25 -11.14 -4.57
C ALA A 80 -1.55 -11.58 -5.28
N TRP A 81 -1.51 -11.72 -6.61
CA TRP A 81 -2.66 -12.05 -7.45
C TRP A 81 -3.48 -13.26 -6.96
N HIS A 82 -2.80 -14.35 -6.59
CA HIS A 82 -3.49 -15.56 -6.14
C HIS A 82 -4.23 -15.35 -4.80
N GLU A 83 -3.61 -14.65 -3.85
CA GLU A 83 -4.23 -14.36 -2.55
C GLU A 83 -5.40 -13.39 -2.69
N PHE A 84 -5.24 -12.35 -3.53
CA PHE A 84 -6.28 -11.41 -3.90
C PHE A 84 -7.49 -12.14 -4.50
N TRP A 85 -7.26 -13.03 -5.48
CA TRP A 85 -8.34 -13.79 -6.11
C TRP A 85 -9.05 -14.75 -5.15
N LYS A 86 -8.30 -15.38 -4.24
CA LYS A 86 -8.87 -16.21 -3.16
C LYS A 86 -9.79 -15.39 -2.26
N MET A 87 -9.47 -14.10 -2.06
CA MET A 87 -10.24 -13.15 -1.25
C MET A 87 -11.19 -12.25 -2.08
N ARG A 88 -11.48 -12.59 -3.33
CA ARG A 88 -12.34 -11.78 -4.22
C ARG A 88 -13.70 -11.42 -3.62
N ARG A 89 -14.35 -12.34 -2.89
CA ARG A 89 -15.66 -12.07 -2.28
C ARG A 89 -15.59 -10.96 -1.22
N PRO A 90 -14.80 -11.10 -0.14
CA PRO A 90 -14.71 -10.02 0.85
C PRO A 90 -14.21 -8.73 0.24
N ILE A 91 -13.23 -8.78 -0.67
CA ILE A 91 -12.73 -7.59 -1.36
C ILE A 91 -13.83 -6.90 -2.17
N SER A 92 -14.57 -7.62 -3.02
CA SER A 92 -15.67 -7.01 -3.79
C SER A 92 -16.81 -6.48 -2.92
N LEU A 93 -17.12 -7.15 -1.81
CA LEU A 93 -18.16 -6.72 -0.87
C LEU A 93 -17.76 -5.41 -0.15
N LEU A 94 -16.48 -5.21 0.13
CA LEU A 94 -15.97 -3.96 0.70
C LEU A 94 -15.78 -2.89 -0.38
N ALA A 95 -15.18 -3.24 -1.51
CA ALA A 95 -14.91 -2.30 -2.57
C ALA A 95 -16.18 -1.71 -3.19
N PHE A 96 -17.24 -2.50 -3.43
CA PHE A 96 -18.47 -1.97 -4.03
C PHE A 96 -19.62 -1.85 -3.00
N GLY A 97 -19.85 -2.93 -2.25
CA GLY A 97 -21.00 -3.01 -1.35
C GLY A 97 -20.91 -2.00 -0.20
N LEU A 98 -19.79 -1.96 0.51
CA LEU A 98 -19.58 -1.01 1.60
C LEU A 98 -19.59 0.43 1.10
N VAL A 99 -19.00 0.71 -0.07
CA VAL A 99 -18.99 2.06 -0.66
C VAL A 99 -20.41 2.55 -0.93
N ILE A 100 -21.23 1.79 -1.66
CA ILE A 100 -22.62 2.18 -1.92
C ILE A 100 -23.42 2.34 -0.61
N PHE A 101 -23.22 1.42 0.34
CA PHE A 101 -23.93 1.45 1.63
C PHE A 101 -23.52 2.66 2.49
N THR A 102 -22.22 2.92 2.62
CA THR A 102 -21.69 4.09 3.33
C THR A 102 -22.15 5.38 2.69
N SER A 103 -22.03 5.53 1.37
CA SER A 103 -22.47 6.74 0.67
C SER A 103 -23.97 6.97 0.83
N SER A 104 -24.80 5.92 0.77
CA SER A 104 -26.24 6.02 0.97
C SER A 104 -26.61 6.47 2.39
N LEU A 105 -25.96 5.89 3.41
CA LEU A 105 -26.26 6.26 4.79
C LEU A 105 -25.73 7.66 5.14
N ILE A 106 -24.54 8.01 4.66
CA ILE A 106 -24.01 9.38 4.81
C ILE A 106 -24.93 10.37 4.10
N ALA A 107 -25.47 10.02 2.93
CA ALA A 107 -26.41 10.87 2.23
C ALA A 107 -27.68 11.12 3.05
N MET A 108 -28.25 10.08 3.63
CA MET A 108 -29.43 10.19 4.48
C MET A 108 -29.15 11.00 5.75
N VAL A 109 -28.04 10.70 6.45
CA VAL A 109 -27.68 11.38 7.70
C VAL A 109 -27.39 12.86 7.46
N SER A 110 -26.60 13.19 6.44
CA SER A 110 -26.29 14.59 6.11
C SER A 110 -27.51 15.36 5.65
N HIS A 111 -28.41 14.75 4.87
CA HIS A 111 -29.67 15.38 4.43
C HIS A 111 -30.59 15.73 5.61
N ILE A 112 -30.68 14.86 6.61
CA ILE A 112 -31.54 15.10 7.79
C ILE A 112 -30.90 16.12 8.75
N MET A 113 -29.57 16.08 8.88
CA MET A 113 -28.84 16.85 9.89
C MET A 113 -28.46 18.26 9.43
N ILE A 114 -28.15 18.44 8.15
CA ILE A 114 -27.69 19.71 7.59
C ILE A 114 -28.87 20.40 6.89
N PRO A 115 -29.28 21.60 7.33
CA PRO A 115 -30.34 22.36 6.68
C PRO A 115 -30.04 22.63 5.21
N ASP A 116 -31.07 22.58 4.37
CA ASP A 116 -30.98 22.85 2.93
C ASP A 116 -29.94 22.00 2.19
N PHE A 117 -29.71 20.76 2.64
CA PHE A 117 -28.72 19.85 2.07
C PHE A 117 -29.39 18.69 1.29
N PRO A 118 -29.56 18.80 -0.04
CA PRO A 118 -30.23 17.74 -0.81
C PRO A 118 -29.46 16.41 -0.78
N LEU A 119 -30.21 15.30 -0.95
CA LEU A 119 -29.64 13.94 -1.00
C LEU A 119 -28.48 13.79 -1.98
N ALA A 120 -28.49 14.50 -3.12
CA ALA A 120 -27.40 14.44 -4.09
C ALA A 120 -26.07 14.98 -3.51
N TYR A 121 -26.09 16.04 -2.70
CA TYR A 121 -24.91 16.54 -1.97
C TYR A 121 -24.49 15.53 -0.89
N GLY A 122 -25.45 14.85 -0.30
CA GLY A 122 -25.22 13.73 0.61
C GLY A 122 -24.49 12.56 -0.05
N PHE A 123 -24.90 12.16 -1.26
CA PHE A 123 -24.20 11.14 -2.04
C PHE A 123 -22.82 11.63 -2.52
N LEU A 124 -22.68 12.91 -2.82
CA LEU A 124 -21.39 13.53 -3.16
C LEU A 124 -20.42 13.40 -1.98
N LEU A 125 -20.83 13.86 -0.79
CA LEU A 125 -20.05 13.75 0.45
C LEU A 125 -19.79 12.28 0.80
N GLY A 126 -20.80 11.44 0.70
CA GLY A 126 -20.73 10.02 0.99
C GLY A 126 -19.79 9.26 0.05
N GLY A 127 -19.74 9.61 -1.23
CA GLY A 127 -18.77 9.06 -2.19
C GLY A 127 -17.35 9.54 -1.90
N ILE A 128 -17.18 10.77 -1.42
CA ILE A 128 -15.87 11.32 -1.08
C ILE A 128 -15.25 10.61 0.13
N ILE A 129 -16.03 10.34 1.19
CA ILE A 129 -15.49 9.83 2.47
C ILE A 129 -15.70 8.33 2.70
N SER A 130 -16.38 7.64 1.79
CA SER A 130 -16.49 6.18 1.80
C SER A 130 -15.15 5.44 1.68
N PRO A 131 -14.18 5.85 0.84
CA PRO A 131 -13.00 5.05 0.61
C PRO A 131 -12.01 5.09 1.77
N PRO A 132 -11.67 3.95 2.41
CA PRO A 132 -10.49 3.89 3.28
C PRO A 132 -9.19 3.88 2.46
N ASP A 133 -8.13 4.38 3.09
CA ASP A 133 -6.74 4.32 2.67
C ASP A 133 -6.04 3.15 3.38
N ALA A 134 -5.74 2.11 2.60
CA ALA A 134 -5.04 0.94 3.14
C ALA A 134 -3.59 1.23 3.50
N ILE A 135 -2.91 2.19 2.86
CA ILE A 135 -1.50 2.48 3.10
C ILE A 135 -1.32 3.02 4.51
N ALA A 136 -2.21 3.92 4.94
CA ALA A 136 -2.24 4.39 6.33
C ALA A 136 -2.46 3.21 7.30
N ALA A 137 -3.39 2.30 6.98
CA ALA A 137 -3.67 1.11 7.80
C ALA A 137 -2.49 0.15 7.90
N THR A 138 -1.94 -0.26 6.77
CA THR A 138 -0.84 -1.22 6.72
C THR A 138 0.43 -0.64 7.32
N SER A 139 0.69 0.67 7.18
CA SER A 139 1.83 1.35 7.82
C SER A 139 1.75 1.35 9.35
N VAL A 140 0.54 1.45 9.94
CA VAL A 140 0.36 1.35 11.40
C VAL A 140 0.46 -0.10 11.87
N LEU A 141 -0.03 -1.03 11.04
CA LEU A 141 0.03 -2.47 11.31
C LEU A 141 1.43 -3.07 11.05
N GLN A 142 2.31 -2.34 10.37
CA GLN A 142 3.67 -2.76 10.04
C GLN A 142 4.46 -3.05 11.33
N GLY A 143 5.10 -4.22 11.38
CA GLY A 143 5.85 -4.68 12.56
C GLY A 143 4.98 -5.32 13.66
N LEU A 144 3.65 -5.34 13.51
CA LEU A 144 2.76 -6.11 14.39
C LEU A 144 2.50 -7.50 13.79
N ARG A 145 2.31 -8.50 14.66
CA ARG A 145 2.00 -9.88 14.23
C ARG A 145 0.52 -10.00 13.87
N ILE A 146 0.19 -9.82 12.60
CA ILE A 146 -1.20 -9.83 12.12
C ILE A 146 -1.35 -10.89 11.01
N PRO A 147 -2.48 -11.60 10.92
CA PRO A 147 -2.72 -12.56 9.84
C PRO A 147 -2.62 -11.92 8.46
N LYS A 148 -1.91 -12.57 7.53
CA LYS A 148 -1.74 -12.07 6.13
C LYS A 148 -3.09 -11.76 5.48
N ARG A 149 -4.10 -12.59 5.74
CA ARG A 149 -5.47 -12.39 5.25
C ARG A 149 -6.04 -11.01 5.56
N VAL A 150 -5.73 -10.43 6.72
CA VAL A 150 -6.21 -9.08 7.09
C VAL A 150 -5.55 -8.04 6.18
N VAL A 151 -4.23 -8.13 6.01
CA VAL A 151 -3.45 -7.23 5.15
C VAL A 151 -3.93 -7.30 3.70
N THR A 152 -4.07 -8.52 3.15
CA THR A 152 -4.58 -8.72 1.78
C THR A 152 -5.98 -8.16 1.57
N ILE A 153 -6.87 -8.27 2.58
CA ILE A 153 -8.23 -7.71 2.48
C ILE A 153 -8.19 -6.18 2.51
N LEU A 154 -7.38 -5.58 3.38
CA LEU A 154 -7.26 -4.12 3.49
C LEU A 154 -6.67 -3.51 2.21
N GLU A 155 -5.54 -4.05 1.74
CA GLU A 155 -4.90 -3.62 0.49
C GLU A 155 -5.83 -3.83 -0.72
N GLY A 156 -6.44 -5.01 -0.80
CA GLY A 156 -7.36 -5.35 -1.89
C GLY A 156 -8.63 -4.50 -1.91
N GLU A 157 -9.16 -4.12 -0.75
CA GLU A 157 -10.27 -3.16 -0.64
C GLU A 157 -9.87 -1.82 -1.24
N SER A 158 -8.79 -1.19 -0.73
CA SER A 158 -8.33 0.14 -1.15
C SER A 158 -8.03 0.20 -2.65
N LEU A 159 -7.51 -0.88 -3.24
CA LEU A 159 -7.23 -0.96 -4.67
C LEU A 159 -8.45 -0.72 -5.57
N ILE A 160 -9.63 -1.25 -5.21
CA ILE A 160 -10.82 -1.18 -6.07
C ILE A 160 -11.78 -0.08 -5.60
N ASN A 161 -11.84 0.14 -4.29
CA ASN A 161 -12.73 1.09 -3.65
C ASN A 161 -12.61 2.51 -4.24
N ASP A 162 -11.39 3.01 -4.49
CA ASP A 162 -11.19 4.35 -5.05
C ASP A 162 -11.90 4.55 -6.39
N ALA A 163 -11.98 3.50 -7.22
CA ALA A 163 -12.74 3.57 -8.46
C ALA A 163 -14.25 3.67 -8.19
N SER A 164 -14.76 2.85 -7.28
CA SER A 164 -16.19 2.83 -6.96
C SER A 164 -16.67 4.14 -6.30
N SER A 165 -15.84 4.73 -5.45
CA SER A 165 -16.13 5.97 -4.73
C SER A 165 -16.15 7.17 -5.68
N LEU A 166 -15.19 7.24 -6.61
CA LEU A 166 -15.17 8.23 -7.68
C LEU A 166 -16.37 8.08 -8.63
N ILE A 167 -16.85 6.86 -8.89
CA ILE A 167 -18.06 6.66 -9.68
C ILE A 167 -19.30 7.20 -8.95
N VAL A 168 -19.45 6.93 -7.64
CA VAL A 168 -20.53 7.51 -6.82
C VAL A 168 -20.45 9.05 -6.83
N PHE A 169 -19.24 9.60 -6.65
CA PHE A 169 -18.98 11.03 -6.74
C PHE A 169 -19.40 11.63 -8.09
N SER A 170 -18.99 11.03 -9.21
CA SER A 170 -19.33 11.52 -10.55
C SER A 170 -20.84 11.48 -10.82
N PHE A 171 -21.54 10.44 -10.36
CA PHE A 171 -22.99 10.37 -10.49
C PHE A 171 -23.71 11.40 -9.62
N ALA A 172 -23.27 11.60 -8.38
CA ALA A 172 -23.80 12.63 -7.51
C ALA A 172 -23.61 14.03 -8.13
N LEU A 173 -22.42 14.32 -8.64
CA LEU A 173 -22.11 15.58 -9.31
C LEU A 173 -22.93 15.77 -10.59
N THR A 174 -23.14 14.70 -11.36
CA THR A 174 -24.00 14.73 -12.55
C THR A 174 -25.45 15.03 -12.18
N ALA A 175 -25.97 14.42 -11.11
CA ALA A 175 -27.33 14.68 -10.61
C ALA A 175 -27.49 16.13 -10.13
N ILE A 176 -26.49 16.69 -9.45
CA ILE A 176 -26.49 18.10 -9.00
C ILE A 176 -26.47 19.06 -10.20
N THR A 177 -25.68 18.76 -11.22
CA THR A 177 -25.47 19.67 -12.36
C THR A 177 -26.56 19.60 -13.42
N LYS A 178 -27.11 18.41 -13.67
CA LYS A 178 -28.13 18.20 -14.72
C LYS A 178 -29.56 18.20 -14.21
N GLY A 179 -29.79 18.03 -12.91
CA GLY A 179 -31.12 17.95 -12.31
C GLY A 179 -31.87 16.63 -12.57
N ASP A 180 -31.50 15.89 -13.61
CA ASP A 180 -32.11 14.60 -13.96
C ASP A 180 -31.20 13.42 -13.58
N PHE A 181 -31.75 12.46 -12.84
CA PHE A 181 -31.10 11.18 -12.55
C PHE A 181 -31.90 10.03 -13.16
N VAL A 182 -31.33 9.39 -14.17
CA VAL A 182 -31.89 8.17 -14.77
C VAL A 182 -31.07 6.97 -14.30
N PHE A 183 -31.67 6.15 -13.42
CA PHE A 183 -30.99 4.99 -12.82
C PHE A 183 -30.45 4.00 -13.86
N LEU A 184 -31.18 3.79 -14.96
CA LEU A 184 -30.75 2.89 -16.04
C LEU A 184 -29.49 3.41 -16.75
N ASP A 185 -29.39 4.71 -16.98
CA ASP A 185 -28.22 5.32 -17.62
C ASP A 185 -27.02 5.33 -16.67
N ALA A 186 -27.25 5.56 -15.38
CA ALA A 186 -26.22 5.41 -14.36
C ALA A 186 -25.69 3.96 -14.30
N ALA A 187 -26.57 2.95 -14.32
CA ALA A 187 -26.18 1.55 -14.33
C ALA A 187 -25.39 1.18 -15.61
N LYS A 188 -25.85 1.60 -16.80
CA LYS A 188 -25.11 1.38 -18.06
C LYS A 188 -23.75 2.06 -18.05
N ASN A 189 -23.68 3.31 -17.62
CA ASN A 189 -22.44 4.06 -17.54
C ASN A 189 -21.47 3.43 -16.52
N PHE A 190 -21.98 2.91 -15.40
CA PHE A 190 -21.17 2.18 -14.42
C PHE A 190 -20.47 0.98 -15.06
N PHE A 191 -21.22 0.12 -15.77
CA PHE A 191 -20.62 -1.05 -16.42
C PHE A 191 -19.65 -0.65 -17.54
N TYR A 192 -19.95 0.41 -18.29
CA TYR A 192 -19.03 0.94 -19.31
C TYR A 192 -17.70 1.41 -18.69
N VAL A 193 -17.76 2.28 -17.68
CA VAL A 193 -16.59 2.87 -17.01
C VAL A 193 -15.69 1.79 -16.40
N VAL A 194 -16.30 0.76 -15.78
CA VAL A 194 -15.59 -0.37 -15.17
C VAL A 194 -14.97 -1.29 -16.23
N LEU A 195 -15.76 -1.77 -17.19
CA LEU A 195 -15.31 -2.77 -18.16
C LEU A 195 -14.24 -2.18 -19.09
N VAL A 196 -14.49 -0.98 -19.64
CA VAL A 196 -13.54 -0.32 -20.53
C VAL A 196 -12.26 0.06 -19.79
N GLY A 197 -12.35 0.48 -18.52
CA GLY A 197 -11.17 0.78 -17.71
C GLY A 197 -10.27 -0.44 -17.54
N ILE A 198 -10.85 -1.59 -17.16
CA ILE A 198 -10.13 -2.86 -17.04
C ILE A 198 -9.52 -3.29 -18.38
N LEU A 199 -10.31 -3.24 -19.47
CA LEU A 199 -9.83 -3.64 -20.79
C LEU A 199 -8.67 -2.76 -21.26
N THR A 200 -8.76 -1.44 -21.08
CA THR A 200 -7.70 -0.49 -21.42
C THR A 200 -6.43 -0.76 -20.62
N GLY A 201 -6.55 -0.97 -19.30
CA GLY A 201 -5.41 -1.30 -18.43
C GLY A 201 -4.70 -2.58 -18.86
N VAL A 202 -5.47 -3.65 -19.09
CA VAL A 202 -4.94 -4.94 -19.55
C VAL A 202 -4.34 -4.82 -20.96
N ALA A 203 -4.96 -4.06 -21.88
CA ALA A 203 -4.42 -3.87 -23.23
C ALA A 203 -3.05 -3.17 -23.19
N ILE A 204 -2.93 -2.07 -22.43
CA ILE A 204 -1.66 -1.35 -22.25
C ILE A 204 -0.62 -2.25 -21.57
N ALA A 205 -1.02 -2.98 -20.53
CA ALA A 205 -0.14 -3.92 -19.85
C ALA A 205 0.38 -5.04 -20.76
N ASN A 206 -0.42 -5.53 -21.72
CA ASN A 206 0.03 -6.50 -22.71
C ASN A 206 1.07 -5.91 -23.68
N ILE A 207 0.89 -4.65 -24.09
CA ILE A 207 1.88 -3.94 -24.91
C ILE A 207 3.21 -3.83 -24.15
N LEU A 208 3.16 -3.38 -22.89
CA LEU A 208 4.34 -3.25 -22.03
C LEU A 208 5.02 -4.60 -21.77
N TYR A 209 4.22 -5.64 -21.51
CA TYR A 209 4.72 -7.02 -21.39
C TYR A 209 5.47 -7.46 -22.64
N PHE A 210 4.91 -7.22 -23.83
CA PHE A 210 5.56 -7.56 -25.10
C PHE A 210 6.88 -6.80 -25.26
N LEU A 211 6.91 -5.51 -24.94
CA LEU A 211 8.12 -4.69 -24.99
C LEU A 211 9.23 -5.28 -24.09
N HIS A 212 8.94 -5.57 -22.81
CA HIS A 212 9.94 -6.14 -21.92
C HIS A 212 10.36 -7.57 -22.30
N ARG A 213 9.43 -8.37 -22.85
CA ARG A 213 9.70 -9.77 -23.16
C ARG A 213 10.57 -9.96 -24.39
N TYR A 214 10.43 -9.10 -25.40
CA TYR A 214 11.03 -9.31 -26.72
C TYR A 214 12.11 -8.28 -27.09
N LEU A 215 12.18 -7.14 -26.40
CA LEU A 215 13.24 -6.16 -26.62
C LEU A 215 14.32 -6.27 -25.54
N PRO A 216 15.59 -6.02 -25.88
CA PRO A 216 16.65 -5.98 -24.87
C PRO A 216 16.42 -4.79 -23.93
N THR A 217 16.34 -5.06 -22.62
CA THR A 217 16.19 -4.02 -21.59
C THR A 217 17.38 -3.99 -20.65
N THR A 218 17.55 -2.85 -19.98
CA THR A 218 18.48 -2.66 -18.87
C THR A 218 17.68 -2.33 -17.61
N PRO A 219 18.24 -2.51 -16.40
CA PRO A 219 17.55 -2.15 -15.16
C PRO A 219 17.05 -0.71 -15.11
N ALA A 220 17.74 0.23 -15.78
CA ALA A 220 17.31 1.63 -15.88
C ALA A 220 16.13 1.81 -16.83
N ILE A 221 16.13 1.13 -17.99
CA ILE A 221 15.00 1.14 -18.93
C ILE A 221 13.76 0.53 -18.25
N ASP A 222 13.92 -0.59 -17.54
CA ASP A 222 12.82 -1.24 -16.83
C ASP A 222 12.23 -0.32 -15.74
N ALA A 223 13.08 0.37 -14.98
CA ALA A 223 12.65 1.37 -14.01
C ALA A 223 11.89 2.54 -14.67
N CYS A 224 12.40 3.09 -15.77
CA CYS A 224 11.73 4.16 -16.50
C CYS A 224 10.36 3.73 -17.06
N ILE A 225 10.28 2.55 -17.69
CA ILE A 225 9.02 2.04 -18.24
C ILE A 225 8.00 1.83 -17.13
N THR A 226 8.40 1.19 -16.02
CA THR A 226 7.48 0.99 -14.90
C THR A 226 6.99 2.30 -14.31
N LEU A 227 7.82 3.35 -14.26
CA LEU A 227 7.39 4.68 -13.81
C LEU A 227 6.36 5.35 -14.71
N ILE A 228 6.52 5.22 -16.03
CA ILE A 228 5.62 5.86 -17.00
C ILE A 228 4.32 5.07 -17.17
N SER A 229 4.38 3.75 -17.00
CA SER A 229 3.25 2.81 -17.11
C SER A 229 1.94 3.25 -16.43
N PRO A 230 1.93 3.61 -15.12
CA PRO A 230 0.72 4.06 -14.45
C PRO A 230 0.09 5.29 -15.08
N TYR A 231 0.91 6.27 -15.50
CA TYR A 231 0.40 7.49 -16.13
C TYR A 231 -0.23 7.20 -17.48
N ILE A 232 0.38 6.34 -18.30
CA ILE A 232 -0.21 5.92 -19.58
C ILE A 232 -1.55 5.23 -19.34
N MET A 233 -1.60 4.26 -18.42
CA MET A 233 -2.83 3.53 -18.10
C MET A 233 -3.94 4.48 -17.62
N TYR A 234 -3.61 5.39 -16.71
CA TYR A 234 -4.56 6.36 -16.15
C TYR A 234 -5.08 7.32 -17.22
N ILE A 235 -4.18 8.00 -17.94
CA ILE A 235 -4.53 9.02 -18.95
C ILE A 235 -5.34 8.41 -20.09
N VAL A 236 -4.95 7.23 -20.59
CA VAL A 236 -5.69 6.57 -21.66
C VAL A 236 -7.06 6.09 -21.17
N GLY A 237 -7.16 5.58 -19.93
CA GLY A 237 -8.44 5.24 -19.30
C GLY A 237 -9.39 6.42 -19.24
N GLU A 238 -8.93 7.55 -18.70
CA GLU A 238 -9.70 8.80 -18.61
C GLU A 238 -10.07 9.37 -19.99
N HIS A 239 -9.18 9.25 -20.99
CA HIS A 239 -9.44 9.68 -22.36
C HIS A 239 -10.67 8.99 -22.97
N PHE A 240 -10.85 7.70 -22.69
CA PHE A 240 -12.04 6.93 -23.10
C PHE A 240 -13.27 7.15 -22.20
N LYS A 241 -13.20 8.11 -21.26
CA LYS A 241 -14.19 8.33 -20.20
C LYS A 241 -14.45 7.06 -19.39
N ALA A 242 -13.43 6.22 -19.25
CA ALA A 242 -13.44 5.02 -18.43
C ALA A 242 -12.68 5.29 -17.13
N SER A 243 -12.70 4.33 -16.19
CA SER A 243 -12.01 4.53 -14.92
C SER A 243 -10.50 4.41 -15.09
N GLY A 244 -9.77 5.53 -15.01
CA GLY A 244 -8.31 5.54 -14.99
C GLY A 244 -7.73 4.72 -13.83
N VAL A 245 -8.40 4.76 -12.66
CA VAL A 245 -8.07 3.95 -11.48
C VAL A 245 -8.07 2.45 -11.81
N LEU A 246 -9.17 1.94 -12.40
CA LEU A 246 -9.25 0.51 -12.75
C LEU A 246 -8.29 0.12 -13.88
N ALA A 247 -7.99 1.04 -14.79
CA ALA A 247 -6.96 0.80 -15.81
C ALA A 247 -5.59 0.56 -15.17
N VAL A 248 -5.17 1.43 -14.25
CA VAL A 248 -3.90 1.28 -13.52
C VAL A 248 -3.87 0.00 -12.69
N VAL A 249 -4.94 -0.28 -11.93
CA VAL A 249 -4.99 -1.44 -11.02
C VAL A 249 -4.97 -2.75 -11.80
N SER A 250 -5.79 -2.86 -12.85
CA SER A 250 -5.84 -4.06 -13.70
C SER A 250 -4.53 -4.31 -14.45
N GLY A 251 -3.92 -3.25 -15.00
CA GLY A 251 -2.64 -3.34 -15.71
C GLY A 251 -1.46 -3.63 -14.77
N GLY A 252 -1.42 -3.00 -13.59
CA GLY A 252 -0.43 -3.25 -12.55
C GLY A 252 -0.49 -4.67 -12.01
N LEU A 253 -1.70 -5.20 -11.73
CA LEU A 253 -1.87 -6.60 -11.31
C LEU A 253 -1.42 -7.58 -12.38
N PHE A 254 -1.72 -7.31 -13.67
CA PHE A 254 -1.27 -8.14 -14.78
C PHE A 254 0.26 -8.16 -14.91
N LEU A 255 0.91 -7.00 -14.89
CA LEU A 255 2.36 -6.89 -15.00
C LEU A 255 3.08 -7.46 -13.77
N SER A 256 2.55 -7.26 -12.56
CA SER A 256 3.09 -7.85 -11.33
C SER A 256 3.05 -9.38 -11.39
N TYR A 257 1.92 -9.96 -11.82
CA TYR A 257 1.80 -11.41 -12.02
C TYR A 257 2.82 -11.96 -13.03
N ARG A 258 3.15 -11.18 -14.06
CA ARG A 258 4.13 -11.53 -15.11
C ARG A 258 5.55 -11.07 -14.82
N SER A 259 5.82 -10.44 -13.67
CA SER A 259 7.12 -9.82 -13.35
C SER A 259 8.31 -10.79 -13.45
N GLN A 260 8.10 -12.07 -13.14
CA GLN A 260 9.12 -13.13 -13.25
C GLN A 260 9.48 -13.47 -14.70
N ASP A 261 8.55 -13.25 -15.66
CA ASP A 261 8.76 -13.52 -17.09
C ASP A 261 9.52 -12.38 -17.78
N ILE A 262 9.45 -11.17 -17.24
CA ILE A 262 9.91 -9.93 -17.89
C ILE A 262 11.18 -9.33 -17.29
N PHE A 263 11.43 -9.48 -15.98
CA PHE A 263 12.56 -8.82 -15.33
C PHE A 263 13.68 -9.78 -14.94
N SER A 264 14.91 -9.35 -15.19
CA SER A 264 16.12 -9.94 -14.62
C SER A 264 16.20 -9.72 -13.10
N TYR A 265 17.11 -10.39 -12.40
CA TYR A 265 17.27 -10.19 -10.96
C TYR A 265 17.71 -8.75 -10.62
N ASP A 266 18.63 -8.17 -11.39
CA ASP A 266 19.09 -6.79 -11.23
C ASP A 266 17.96 -5.79 -11.48
N SER A 267 17.18 -5.99 -12.55
CA SER A 267 16.00 -5.17 -12.85
C SER A 267 15.00 -5.20 -11.71
N ARG A 268 14.72 -6.38 -11.13
CA ARG A 268 13.81 -6.50 -9.99
C ARG A 268 14.29 -5.71 -8.78
N LEU A 269 15.55 -5.87 -8.39
CA LEU A 269 16.11 -5.15 -7.22
C LEU A 269 16.07 -3.63 -7.42
N ASN A 270 16.41 -3.15 -8.62
CA ASN A 270 16.37 -1.72 -8.94
C ASN A 270 14.94 -1.17 -8.92
N VAL A 271 14.00 -1.85 -9.60
CA VAL A 271 12.59 -1.43 -9.67
C VAL A 271 11.96 -1.40 -8.29
N TYR A 272 12.16 -2.42 -7.45
CA TYR A 272 11.62 -2.43 -6.07
C TYR A 272 12.15 -1.26 -5.24
N SER A 273 13.48 -1.03 -5.25
CA SER A 273 14.10 0.05 -4.47
C SER A 273 13.61 1.44 -4.91
N LEU A 274 13.44 1.62 -6.22
CA LEU A 274 12.91 2.84 -6.80
C LEU A 274 11.45 3.09 -6.39
N TRP A 275 10.60 2.06 -6.46
CA TRP A 275 9.19 2.17 -6.06
C TRP A 275 9.02 2.42 -4.57
N ASP A 276 9.84 1.81 -3.70
CA ASP A 276 9.82 2.08 -2.26
C ASP A 276 10.12 3.56 -1.98
N THR A 277 11.16 4.10 -2.65
CA THR A 277 11.56 5.50 -2.51
C THR A 277 10.47 6.46 -3.00
N ILE A 278 9.91 6.20 -4.18
CA ILE A 278 8.88 7.06 -4.78
C ILE A 278 7.58 7.00 -4.00
N THR A 279 7.15 5.81 -3.57
CA THR A 279 5.95 5.63 -2.75
C THR A 279 6.12 6.35 -1.41
N PHE A 280 7.30 6.27 -0.78
CA PHE A 280 7.61 7.03 0.43
C PHE A 280 7.49 8.55 0.20
N MET A 281 8.12 9.08 -0.86
CA MET A 281 8.08 10.51 -1.18
C MET A 281 6.65 10.99 -1.44
N LEU A 282 5.90 10.28 -2.29
CA LEU A 282 4.54 10.65 -2.65
C LEU A 282 3.59 10.59 -1.45
N ASN A 283 3.59 9.49 -0.69
CA ASN A 283 2.77 9.38 0.51
C ASN A 283 3.14 10.45 1.55
N GLY A 284 4.43 10.67 1.76
CA GLY A 284 4.90 11.65 2.73
C GLY A 284 4.50 13.08 2.37
N ILE A 285 4.65 13.46 1.10
CA ILE A 285 4.12 14.72 0.55
C ILE A 285 2.62 14.82 0.82
N VAL A 286 1.86 13.78 0.52
CA VAL A 286 0.42 13.91 0.64
C VAL A 286 -0.03 14.01 2.10
N PHE A 287 0.51 13.19 3.00
CA PHE A 287 0.12 13.23 4.40
C PHE A 287 0.45 14.58 5.05
N ILE A 288 1.59 15.21 4.72
CA ILE A 288 1.88 16.55 5.23
C ILE A 288 0.95 17.60 4.63
N LEU A 289 0.62 17.50 3.34
CA LEU A 289 -0.30 18.43 2.65
C LEU A 289 -1.70 18.39 3.24
N ILE A 290 -2.23 17.19 3.56
CA ILE A 290 -3.51 17.05 4.26
C ILE A 290 -3.50 17.93 5.51
N GLY A 291 -2.46 17.84 6.34
CA GLY A 291 -2.36 18.66 7.55
C GLY A 291 -2.24 20.17 7.29
N LEU A 292 -1.55 20.56 6.21
CA LEU A 292 -1.30 21.95 5.85
C LEU A 292 -2.55 22.68 5.31
N GLU A 293 -3.57 21.96 4.83
CA GLU A 293 -4.75 22.58 4.23
C GLU A 293 -5.74 23.19 5.23
N LEU A 294 -5.62 22.90 6.54
CA LEU A 294 -6.56 23.35 7.57
C LEU A 294 -6.90 24.87 7.49
N PRO A 295 -5.93 25.80 7.40
CA PRO A 295 -6.23 27.23 7.41
C PRO A 295 -7.04 27.67 6.19
N VAL A 296 -6.80 27.06 5.03
CA VAL A 296 -7.54 27.35 3.78
C VAL A 296 -8.99 26.91 3.92
N ILE A 297 -9.21 25.71 4.47
CA ILE A 297 -10.53 25.13 4.64
C ILE A 297 -11.34 25.91 5.68
N VAL A 298 -10.73 26.28 6.81
CA VAL A 298 -11.38 27.06 7.87
C VAL A 298 -11.74 28.47 7.39
N LYS A 299 -10.83 29.16 6.68
CA LYS A 299 -11.13 30.47 6.08
C LYS A 299 -12.22 30.41 5.02
N GLY A 300 -12.42 29.26 4.37
CA GLY A 300 -13.48 29.05 3.40
C GLY A 300 -14.89 29.01 3.99
N LEU A 301 -15.04 28.82 5.31
CA LEU A 301 -16.34 28.64 5.96
C LEU A 301 -17.17 29.92 6.15
N ASN A 302 -16.73 31.11 5.69
CA ASN A 302 -17.23 32.48 5.92
C ASN A 302 -18.78 32.75 5.84
N GLY A 303 -19.60 31.95 6.51
CA GLY A 303 -21.07 31.91 6.43
C GLY A 303 -21.70 30.78 7.25
N HIS A 304 -20.93 29.77 7.68
CA HIS A 304 -21.36 28.74 8.62
C HIS A 304 -20.70 28.92 10.00
N SER A 305 -21.43 28.58 11.08
CA SER A 305 -20.84 28.50 12.42
C SER A 305 -19.81 27.38 12.46
N ILE A 306 -18.57 27.68 12.86
CA ILE A 306 -17.50 26.68 13.01
C ILE A 306 -17.95 25.56 13.96
N GLN A 307 -18.69 25.90 15.01
CA GLN A 307 -19.19 24.91 15.98
C GLN A 307 -20.15 23.92 15.33
N GLU A 308 -21.08 24.40 14.48
CA GLU A 308 -22.02 23.55 13.74
C GLU A 308 -21.28 22.66 12.72
N ALA A 309 -20.34 23.24 11.97
CA ALA A 309 -19.55 22.48 11.00
C ALA A 309 -18.74 21.36 11.67
N VAL A 310 -18.14 21.64 12.83
CA VAL A 310 -17.44 20.64 13.65
C VAL A 310 -18.40 19.57 14.15
N PHE A 311 -19.57 19.96 14.64
CA PHE A 311 -20.61 19.02 15.11
C PHE A 311 -21.03 18.05 13.99
N TYR A 312 -21.34 18.57 12.80
CA TYR A 312 -21.69 17.74 11.64
C TYR A 312 -20.55 16.79 11.26
N ALA A 313 -19.32 17.31 11.22
CA ALA A 313 -18.17 16.52 10.83
C ALA A 313 -17.84 15.39 11.82
N VAL A 314 -17.96 15.64 13.13
CA VAL A 314 -17.76 14.62 14.17
C VAL A 314 -18.84 13.54 14.08
N ILE A 315 -20.11 13.91 13.91
CA ILE A 315 -21.20 12.92 13.75
C ILE A 315 -20.96 12.07 12.51
N ILE A 316 -20.65 12.70 11.37
CA ILE A 316 -20.39 11.99 10.13
C ILE A 316 -19.19 11.05 10.30
N SER A 317 -18.12 11.49 10.98
CA SER A 317 -16.97 10.64 11.30
C SER A 317 -17.38 9.41 12.11
N ILE A 318 -18.16 9.57 13.17
CA ILE A 318 -18.66 8.45 13.99
C ILE A 318 -19.53 7.51 13.15
N VAL A 319 -20.47 8.05 12.37
CA VAL A 319 -21.31 7.27 11.48
C VAL A 319 -20.46 6.47 10.50
N THR A 320 -19.45 7.06 9.88
CA THR A 320 -18.58 6.35 8.92
C THR A 320 -17.80 5.18 9.56
N ILE A 321 -17.45 5.27 10.84
CA ILE A 321 -16.79 4.19 11.59
C ILE A 321 -17.81 3.11 11.96
N VAL A 322 -18.96 3.51 12.50
CA VAL A 322 -20.03 2.58 12.92
C VAL A 322 -20.56 1.80 11.73
N VAL A 323 -20.82 2.45 10.60
CA VAL A 323 -21.27 1.79 9.37
C VAL A 323 -20.32 0.70 8.92
N ARG A 324 -19.02 1.00 8.95
CA ARG A 324 -17.99 0.04 8.57
C ARG A 324 -18.02 -1.20 9.47
N LEU A 325 -18.13 -1.01 10.79
CA LEU A 325 -18.28 -2.12 11.74
C LEU A 325 -19.58 -2.91 11.49
N VAL A 326 -20.71 -2.20 11.34
CA VAL A 326 -22.03 -2.81 11.10
C VAL A 326 -22.07 -3.59 9.78
N TRP A 327 -21.30 -3.19 8.76
CA TRP A 327 -21.25 -3.91 7.48
C TRP A 327 -20.33 -5.14 7.52
N ILE A 328 -19.15 -5.01 8.13
CA ILE A 328 -18.10 -6.04 8.09
C ILE A 328 -18.48 -7.29 8.88
N PHE A 329 -19.15 -7.15 10.03
CA PHE A 329 -19.56 -8.30 10.84
C PHE A 329 -20.57 -9.20 10.10
N PRO A 330 -21.74 -8.71 9.65
CA PRO A 330 -22.66 -9.49 8.83
C PRO A 330 -22.00 -9.98 7.54
N GLY A 331 -21.21 -9.14 6.87
CA GLY A 331 -20.49 -9.51 5.64
C GLY A 331 -19.56 -10.71 5.80
N ALA A 332 -18.94 -10.85 6.98
CA ALA A 332 -18.06 -11.97 7.31
C ALA A 332 -18.82 -13.26 7.67
N TYR A 333 -19.90 -13.16 8.44
CA TYR A 333 -20.59 -14.33 9.02
C TYR A 333 -21.81 -14.79 8.23
N PHE A 334 -22.65 -13.87 7.75
CA PHE A 334 -23.97 -14.19 7.18
C PHE A 334 -23.89 -15.03 5.90
N PRO A 335 -22.99 -14.77 4.93
CA PRO A 335 -22.92 -15.61 3.73
C PRO A 335 -22.44 -17.03 4.02
N ARG A 336 -21.72 -17.28 5.12
CA ARG A 336 -21.35 -18.65 5.53
C ARG A 336 -22.54 -19.45 6.06
N VAL A 337 -23.48 -18.77 6.72
CA VAL A 337 -24.71 -19.38 7.24
C VAL A 337 -25.64 -19.73 6.09
N LEU A 338 -25.79 -18.83 5.12
CA LEU A 338 -26.68 -19.02 3.97
C LEU A 338 -26.13 -20.00 2.93
N PHE A 339 -24.83 -19.96 2.62
CA PHE A 339 -24.27 -20.71 1.49
C PHE A 339 -23.29 -21.80 1.94
N LYS A 340 -23.71 -23.07 1.80
CA LYS A 340 -22.86 -24.25 2.08
C LYS A 340 -21.53 -24.26 1.29
N SER A 341 -21.53 -23.73 0.07
CA SER A 341 -20.33 -23.63 -0.79
C SER A 341 -19.25 -22.73 -0.16
N ILE A 342 -19.66 -21.61 0.45
CA ILE A 342 -18.74 -20.68 1.12
C ILE A 342 -18.17 -21.32 2.38
N ARG A 343 -19.03 -21.96 3.19
CA ARG A 343 -18.60 -22.63 4.43
C ARG A 343 -17.54 -23.71 4.21
N LYS A 344 -17.59 -24.41 3.07
CA LYS A 344 -16.61 -25.44 2.70
C LYS A 344 -15.31 -24.88 2.14
N LYS A 345 -15.34 -23.73 1.45
CA LYS A 345 -14.18 -23.16 0.74
C LYS A 345 -13.38 -22.14 1.55
N GLU A 346 -14.01 -21.45 2.49
CA GLU A 346 -13.36 -20.40 3.28
C GLU A 346 -13.19 -20.82 4.75
N PRO A 347 -12.04 -20.56 5.41
CA PRO A 347 -11.89 -20.78 6.85
C PRO A 347 -12.69 -19.73 7.66
N VAL A 348 -13.23 -20.13 8.82
CA VAL A 348 -14.05 -19.27 9.68
C VAL A 348 -13.21 -18.06 10.12
N PRO A 349 -13.64 -16.82 9.83
CA PRO A 349 -12.89 -15.66 10.27
C PRO A 349 -13.07 -15.47 11.78
N GLY A 350 -11.96 -15.41 12.51
CA GLY A 350 -11.97 -15.05 13.92
C GLY A 350 -12.49 -13.63 14.11
N TRP A 351 -13.37 -13.43 15.09
CA TRP A 351 -14.03 -12.13 15.34
C TRP A 351 -13.03 -10.99 15.58
N ARG A 352 -11.86 -11.31 16.14
CA ARG A 352 -10.77 -10.34 16.36
C ARG A 352 -10.22 -9.79 15.04
N SER A 353 -10.03 -10.64 14.04
CA SER A 353 -9.59 -10.23 12.70
C SER A 353 -10.67 -9.46 11.96
N VAL A 354 -11.94 -9.86 12.12
CA VAL A 354 -13.10 -9.14 11.55
C VAL A 354 -13.20 -7.73 12.14
N PHE A 355 -13.09 -7.61 13.47
CA PHE A 355 -13.06 -6.32 14.15
C PHE A 355 -11.87 -5.47 13.70
N LEU A 356 -10.68 -6.06 13.56
CA LEU A 356 -9.50 -5.35 13.09
C LEU A 356 -9.71 -4.75 11.69
N VAL A 357 -10.22 -5.54 10.73
CA VAL A 357 -10.56 -5.04 9.37
C VAL A 357 -11.60 -3.91 9.44
N GLY A 358 -12.57 -4.02 10.35
CA GLY A 358 -13.56 -2.98 10.59
C GLY A 358 -13.01 -1.69 11.19
N TRP A 359 -12.04 -1.81 12.10
CA TRP A 359 -11.43 -0.66 12.77
C TRP A 359 -10.35 0.03 11.91
N SER A 360 -9.73 -0.69 10.97
CA SER A 360 -8.67 -0.19 10.08
C SER A 360 -9.15 0.69 8.91
N GLY A 361 -10.29 1.36 9.05
CA GLY A 361 -10.89 2.19 7.99
C GLY A 361 -10.41 3.64 7.94
N MET A 362 -9.10 3.90 7.99
CA MET A 362 -8.59 5.28 7.95
C MET A 362 -8.86 5.91 6.58
N ARG A 363 -9.26 7.18 6.50
CA ARG A 363 -9.46 7.89 5.22
C ARG A 363 -8.19 8.64 4.87
N GLY A 364 -7.96 8.84 3.57
CA GLY A 364 -6.71 9.39 3.08
C GLY A 364 -6.87 10.39 1.95
N VAL A 365 -5.82 10.44 1.14
CA VAL A 365 -5.58 11.40 0.05
C VAL A 365 -6.75 11.55 -0.91
N VAL A 366 -7.28 10.41 -1.35
CA VAL A 366 -8.22 10.34 -2.47
C VAL A 366 -9.52 11.07 -2.11
N SER A 367 -9.94 10.97 -0.85
CA SER A 367 -11.06 11.75 -0.31
C SER A 367 -10.80 13.25 -0.38
N LEU A 368 -9.62 13.72 0.02
CA LEU A 368 -9.30 15.14 -0.04
C LEU A 368 -9.27 15.66 -1.48
N ALA A 369 -8.60 14.92 -2.38
CA ALA A 369 -8.54 15.24 -3.81
C ALA A 369 -9.94 15.34 -4.44
N ALA A 370 -10.80 14.36 -4.16
CA ALA A 370 -12.19 14.34 -4.64
C ALA A 370 -12.98 15.53 -4.09
N ALA A 371 -12.82 15.87 -2.82
CA ALA A 371 -13.48 17.03 -2.23
C ALA A 371 -13.03 18.34 -2.88
N LEU A 372 -11.73 18.52 -3.11
CA LEU A 372 -11.18 19.71 -3.76
C LEU A 372 -11.64 19.84 -5.22
N SER A 373 -11.89 18.71 -5.90
CA SER A 373 -12.37 18.66 -7.29
C SER A 373 -13.82 19.13 -7.50
N ILE A 374 -14.57 19.37 -6.42
CA ILE A 374 -15.91 19.96 -6.51
C ILE A 374 -15.79 21.34 -7.20
N PRO A 375 -16.55 21.58 -8.28
CA PRO A 375 -16.52 22.84 -9.01
C PRO A 375 -16.74 24.05 -8.10
N LEU A 376 -16.02 25.14 -8.37
CA LEU A 376 -16.20 26.39 -7.60
C LEU A 376 -17.56 27.07 -7.90
N MET A 377 -18.08 26.86 -9.11
CA MET A 377 -19.31 27.47 -9.59
C MET A 377 -20.29 26.43 -10.13
N LEU A 378 -21.57 26.68 -9.94
CA LEU A 378 -22.69 25.93 -10.49
C LEU A 378 -23.69 26.93 -11.09
N GLY A 379 -23.92 26.86 -12.40
CA GLY A 379 -24.90 27.74 -13.06
C GLY A 379 -24.64 29.24 -12.93
N GLY A 380 -23.38 29.66 -12.76
CA GLY A 380 -22.99 31.06 -12.59
C GLY A 380 -22.93 31.57 -11.14
N HIS A 381 -23.32 30.75 -10.16
CA HIS A 381 -23.23 31.06 -8.72
C HIS A 381 -22.19 30.17 -8.03
N SER A 382 -21.74 30.55 -6.83
CA SER A 382 -20.86 29.68 -6.02
C SER A 382 -21.53 28.34 -5.73
N PHE A 383 -20.78 27.25 -5.86
CA PHE A 383 -21.31 25.91 -5.62
C PHE A 383 -21.82 25.78 -4.17
N PRO A 384 -23.12 25.50 -3.96
CA PRO A 384 -23.71 25.45 -2.62
C PRO A 384 -23.02 24.42 -1.72
N HIS A 385 -22.83 24.76 -0.44
CA HIS A 385 -22.22 23.89 0.58
C HIS A 385 -20.83 23.31 0.27
N ARG A 386 -20.14 23.76 -0.79
CA ARG A 386 -18.81 23.23 -1.17
C ARG A 386 -17.83 23.29 -0.01
N ASN A 387 -17.70 24.45 0.64
CA ASN A 387 -16.74 24.65 1.72
C ASN A 387 -17.12 23.85 2.99
N LEU A 388 -18.41 23.61 3.20
CA LEU A 388 -18.88 22.73 4.27
C LEU A 388 -18.51 21.27 3.99
N ILE A 389 -18.70 20.79 2.76
CA ILE A 389 -18.30 19.44 2.33
C ILE A 389 -16.78 19.26 2.47
N LEU A 390 -15.99 20.24 2.01
CA LEU A 390 -14.53 20.24 2.19
C LEU A 390 -14.14 20.14 3.67
N PHE A 391 -14.76 20.94 4.52
CA PHE A 391 -14.49 20.94 5.95
C PHE A 391 -14.85 19.61 6.60
N ILE A 392 -16.03 19.06 6.30
CA ILE A 392 -16.45 17.76 6.82
C ILE A 392 -15.47 16.67 6.36
N THR A 393 -15.12 16.62 5.08
CA THR A 393 -14.16 15.64 4.55
C THR A 393 -12.81 15.73 5.26
N PHE A 394 -12.28 16.94 5.40
CA PHE A 394 -11.01 17.15 6.10
C PHE A 394 -11.05 16.66 7.55
N VAL A 395 -12.10 17.02 8.29
CA VAL A 395 -12.26 16.57 9.69
C VAL A 395 -12.46 15.05 9.76
N VAL A 396 -13.18 14.44 8.82
CA VAL A 396 -13.33 12.97 8.75
C VAL A 396 -11.98 12.29 8.50
N ILE A 397 -11.17 12.80 7.57
CA ILE A 397 -9.81 12.30 7.33
C ILE A 397 -8.99 12.42 8.61
N LEU A 398 -8.93 13.61 9.21
CA LEU A 398 -8.16 13.85 10.41
C LEU A 398 -8.61 12.96 11.57
N PHE A 399 -9.91 12.91 11.82
CA PHE A 399 -10.50 12.13 12.90
C PHE A 399 -10.20 10.65 12.72
N THR A 400 -10.43 10.10 11.53
CA THR A 400 -10.23 8.67 11.28
C THR A 400 -8.75 8.30 11.27
N LEU A 401 -7.90 9.08 10.62
CA LEU A 401 -6.46 8.82 10.56
C LEU A 401 -5.80 8.94 11.93
N VAL A 402 -6.10 9.98 12.71
CA VAL A 402 -5.49 10.18 14.03
C VAL A 402 -6.11 9.26 15.08
N LEU A 403 -7.44 9.21 15.19
CA LEU A 403 -8.11 8.38 16.21
C LEU A 403 -7.93 6.90 15.92
N GLN A 404 -8.26 6.43 14.71
CA GLN A 404 -8.13 5.01 14.40
C GLN A 404 -6.66 4.61 14.30
N GLY A 405 -5.80 5.44 13.71
CA GLY A 405 -4.37 5.16 13.61
C GLY A 405 -3.67 5.03 14.96
N LEU A 406 -3.88 5.97 15.89
CA LEU A 406 -3.27 5.89 17.23
C LEU A 406 -3.87 4.77 18.08
N SER A 407 -5.16 4.47 17.92
CA SER A 407 -5.84 3.41 18.67
C SER A 407 -5.60 1.99 18.11
N LEU A 408 -5.15 1.86 16.86
CA LEU A 408 -5.01 0.55 16.21
C LEU A 408 -3.96 -0.34 16.91
N THR A 409 -2.79 0.21 17.21
CA THR A 409 -1.70 -0.50 17.91
C THR A 409 -2.13 -1.04 19.29
N PRO A 410 -2.71 -0.23 20.21
CA PRO A 410 -3.18 -0.76 21.48
C PRO A 410 -4.34 -1.76 21.31
N ILE A 411 -5.23 -1.57 20.33
CA ILE A 411 -6.31 -2.54 20.03
C ILE A 411 -5.73 -3.89 19.60
N VAL A 412 -4.74 -3.92 18.71
CA VAL A 412 -4.10 -5.17 18.26
C VAL A 412 -3.43 -5.89 19.44
N ARG A 413 -2.73 -5.16 20.31
CA ARG A 413 -2.12 -5.73 21.52
C ARG A 413 -3.15 -6.27 22.50
N TRP A 414 -4.26 -5.55 22.67
CA TRP A 414 -5.35 -5.95 23.56
C TRP A 414 -6.11 -7.19 23.05
N LEU A 415 -6.39 -7.25 21.75
CA LEU A 415 -7.09 -8.37 21.14
C LEU A 415 -6.28 -9.67 21.15
N LYS A 416 -4.97 -9.62 21.39
CA LYS A 416 -4.05 -10.78 21.32
C LYS A 416 -4.32 -11.60 20.06
N ILE A 417 -4.25 -10.93 18.91
CA ILE A 417 -4.42 -11.59 17.61
C ILE A 417 -3.14 -12.40 17.36
N GLU A 418 -3.10 -13.61 17.92
CA GLU A 418 -2.10 -14.59 17.55
C GLU A 418 -2.43 -15.09 16.14
N SER A 419 -1.47 -14.93 15.24
CA SER A 419 -1.53 -15.58 13.94
C SER A 419 -1.16 -17.04 14.15
N ASN A 420 -2.15 -17.92 14.30
CA ASN A 420 -1.93 -19.38 14.09
C ASN A 420 -1.27 -19.65 12.71
N ASP A 421 -1.35 -18.68 11.79
CA ASP A 421 -0.64 -18.70 10.51
C ASP A 421 0.89 -18.62 10.64
N GLN A 422 1.49 -18.08 11.71
CA GLN A 422 2.94 -17.92 11.79
C GLN A 422 3.68 -19.26 11.96
N GLU A 423 3.15 -20.15 12.80
CA GLU A 423 3.69 -21.50 12.96
C GLU A 423 3.52 -22.29 11.67
N SER A 424 2.31 -22.26 11.09
CA SER A 424 2.06 -22.85 9.77
C SER A 424 2.94 -22.26 8.66
N GLN A 425 3.24 -20.97 8.69
CA GLN A 425 4.13 -20.32 7.71
C GLN A 425 5.59 -20.73 7.91
N LYS A 426 6.07 -20.88 9.14
CA LYS A 426 7.42 -21.40 9.40
C LYS A 426 7.55 -22.82 8.87
N VAL A 427 6.58 -23.69 9.17
CA VAL A 427 6.52 -25.06 8.65
C VAL A 427 6.49 -25.05 7.12
N GLN A 428 5.62 -24.25 6.50
CA GLN A 428 5.54 -24.12 5.04
C GLN A 428 6.83 -23.57 4.42
N ALA A 429 7.50 -22.63 5.07
CA ALA A 429 8.77 -22.08 4.60
C ALA A 429 9.90 -23.13 4.65
N VAL A 430 9.93 -23.96 5.70
CA VAL A 430 10.88 -25.08 5.80
C VAL A 430 10.56 -26.15 4.75
N ALA A 431 9.29 -26.52 4.58
CA ALA A 431 8.85 -27.46 3.55
C ALA A 431 9.21 -26.97 2.13
N LEU A 432 9.01 -25.68 1.84
CA LEU A 432 9.41 -25.07 0.56
C LEU A 432 10.92 -25.14 0.36
N ARG A 433 11.72 -24.84 1.39
CA ARG A 433 13.19 -24.95 1.31
C ARG A 433 13.65 -26.37 1.01
N ILE A 434 13.03 -27.37 1.64
CA ILE A 434 13.29 -28.79 1.36
C ILE A 434 12.96 -29.09 -0.09
N HIS A 435 11.78 -28.72 -0.56
CA HIS A 435 11.34 -29.00 -1.92
C HIS A 435 12.26 -28.37 -2.98
N LEU A 436 12.69 -27.13 -2.77
CA LEU A 436 13.66 -26.46 -3.65
C LEU A 436 15.02 -27.18 -3.65
N ALA A 437 15.51 -27.58 -2.48
CA ALA A 437 16.78 -28.30 -2.35
C ALA A 437 16.73 -29.69 -3.00
N GLU A 438 15.63 -30.43 -2.80
CA GLU A 438 15.38 -31.72 -3.44
C GLU A 438 15.29 -31.58 -4.97
N SER A 439 14.69 -30.50 -5.46
CA SER A 439 14.65 -30.21 -6.90
C SER A 439 16.05 -29.98 -7.48
N VAL A 440 16.92 -29.28 -6.76
CA VAL A 440 18.33 -29.09 -7.15
C VAL A 440 19.09 -30.41 -7.11
N LEU A 441 18.92 -31.22 -6.06
CA LEU A 441 19.54 -32.55 -5.96
C LEU A 441 19.12 -33.45 -7.11
N SER A 442 17.81 -33.52 -7.40
CA SER A 442 17.29 -34.30 -8.54
C SER A 442 17.90 -33.85 -9.86
N TYR A 443 18.09 -32.54 -10.07
CA TYR A 443 18.72 -32.01 -11.28
C TYR A 443 20.21 -32.38 -11.36
N ILE A 444 20.95 -32.30 -10.25
CA ILE A 444 22.37 -32.71 -10.17
C ILE A 444 22.51 -34.20 -10.43
N ASP A 445 21.70 -35.03 -9.75
CA ASP A 445 21.74 -36.49 -9.87
C ASP A 445 21.36 -36.96 -11.28
N THR A 446 20.55 -36.19 -12.02
CA THR A 446 20.16 -36.53 -13.41
C THR A 446 21.18 -36.07 -14.44
N ASN A 447 21.74 -34.86 -14.30
CA ASN A 447 22.55 -34.24 -15.36
C ASN A 447 24.07 -34.25 -15.10
N TYR A 448 24.50 -34.51 -13.86
CA TYR A 448 25.91 -34.43 -13.44
C TYR A 448 26.33 -35.62 -12.56
N SER A 449 25.74 -36.80 -12.76
CA SER A 449 26.03 -38.00 -11.96
C SER A 449 27.45 -38.52 -12.13
N GLU A 450 28.05 -38.36 -13.32
CA GLU A 450 29.42 -38.82 -13.57
C GLU A 450 30.44 -37.85 -12.95
N GLU A 451 30.20 -36.55 -13.08
CA GLU A 451 31.04 -35.49 -12.54
C GLU A 451 31.01 -35.46 -11.01
N THR A 452 29.85 -35.74 -10.39
CA THR A 452 29.75 -35.86 -8.93
C THR A 452 30.52 -37.06 -8.38
N ASN A 453 30.70 -38.13 -9.15
CA ASN A 453 31.51 -39.28 -8.77
C ASN A 453 33.01 -39.09 -9.01
N THR A 454 33.38 -38.27 -10.00
CA THR A 454 34.77 -38.10 -10.45
C THR A 454 35.44 -36.83 -9.93
N ASN A 455 34.68 -35.78 -9.63
CA ASN A 455 35.18 -34.47 -9.25
C ASN A 455 34.65 -34.03 -7.87
N GLU A 456 35.56 -33.83 -6.92
CA GLU A 456 35.21 -33.39 -5.56
C GLU A 456 34.41 -32.09 -5.53
N THR A 457 34.61 -31.18 -6.48
CA THR A 457 33.92 -29.88 -6.48
C THR A 457 32.42 -30.06 -6.71
N TYR A 458 32.05 -30.93 -7.66
CA TYR A 458 30.64 -31.27 -7.93
C TYR A 458 30.04 -32.02 -6.73
N LYS A 459 30.80 -32.96 -6.16
CA LYS A 459 30.41 -33.68 -4.94
C LYS A 459 30.13 -32.74 -3.77
N ARG A 460 31.00 -31.76 -3.52
CA ARG A 460 30.82 -30.75 -2.45
C ARG A 460 29.54 -29.94 -2.62
N VAL A 461 29.18 -29.58 -3.86
CA VAL A 461 27.93 -28.85 -4.14
C VAL A 461 26.72 -29.74 -3.84
N ARG A 462 26.71 -30.99 -4.30
CA ARG A 462 25.66 -31.97 -4.00
C ARG A 462 25.51 -32.18 -2.49
N ASP A 463 26.60 -32.48 -1.79
CA ASP A 463 26.63 -32.71 -0.33
C ASP A 463 26.11 -31.50 0.46
N ARG A 464 26.34 -30.27 -0.04
CA ARG A 464 25.81 -29.05 0.58
C ARG A 464 24.29 -29.02 0.55
N TYR A 465 23.66 -29.35 -0.57
CA TYR A 465 22.20 -29.39 -0.69
C TYR A 465 21.59 -30.58 0.06
N GLU A 466 22.28 -31.72 0.09
CA GLU A 466 21.87 -32.90 0.86
C GLU A 466 21.84 -32.61 2.37
N ARG A 467 22.91 -32.01 2.91
CA ARG A 467 22.93 -31.53 4.31
C ARG A 467 21.86 -30.49 4.59
N MET A 468 21.55 -29.61 3.63
CA MET A 468 20.49 -28.61 3.80
C MET A 468 19.12 -29.25 3.95
N VAL A 469 18.82 -30.29 3.16
CA VAL A 469 17.58 -31.09 3.28
C VAL A 469 17.53 -31.80 4.64
N GLU A 470 18.62 -32.46 5.04
CA GLU A 470 18.68 -33.20 6.30
C GLU A 470 18.44 -32.30 7.52
N VAL A 471 19.12 -31.15 7.59
CA VAL A 471 18.95 -30.17 8.66
C VAL A 471 17.52 -29.61 8.67
N ALA A 472 16.94 -29.34 7.50
CA ALA A 472 15.59 -28.82 7.40
C ALA A 472 14.52 -29.87 7.79
N LYS A 473 14.68 -31.14 7.40
CA LYS A 473 13.79 -32.24 7.80
C LYS A 473 13.83 -32.51 9.30
N ARG A 474 15.04 -32.53 9.90
CA ARG A 474 15.20 -32.64 11.36
C ARG A 474 14.52 -31.50 12.13
N LYS A 475 14.38 -30.31 11.53
CA LYS A 475 13.62 -29.20 12.13
C LYS A 475 12.10 -29.41 12.07
N LEU A 476 11.59 -30.07 11.03
CA LEU A 476 10.16 -30.42 10.93
C LEU A 476 9.78 -31.60 11.84
N GLU A 477 10.67 -32.57 12.01
CA GLU A 477 10.44 -33.76 12.84
C GLU A 477 10.44 -33.47 14.35
N LYS A 478 11.02 -32.34 14.78
CA LYS A 478 11.17 -31.97 16.20
C LYS A 478 10.05 -31.12 16.79
N GLU A 479 8.91 -30.95 16.11
CA GLU A 479 7.77 -30.15 16.65
C GLU A 479 6.79 -30.94 17.55
N GLU A 480 7.05 -32.21 17.92
CA GLU A 480 6.24 -32.95 18.92
C GLU A 480 6.98 -33.40 20.20
N ALA A 481 8.23 -32.98 20.43
CA ALA A 481 8.88 -33.21 21.71
C ALA A 481 9.76 -32.01 22.08
N ASP A 482 9.37 -31.36 23.17
CA ASP A 482 10.08 -30.38 24.00
C ASP A 482 11.23 -29.57 23.36
N GLU A 483 11.20 -28.26 23.60
CA GLU A 483 12.28 -27.30 23.38
C GLU A 483 13.60 -27.73 24.05
N ALA A 484 14.28 -28.73 23.48
CA ALA A 484 15.67 -29.03 23.73
C ALA A 484 16.49 -28.19 22.74
N GLU A 485 16.74 -26.96 23.18
CA GLU A 485 17.89 -26.11 22.88
C GLU A 485 18.63 -26.43 21.57
N THR A 486 18.27 -25.72 20.50
CA THR A 486 19.31 -25.33 19.54
C THR A 486 19.92 -24.02 20.03
N ASN A 487 20.67 -24.11 21.14
CA ASN A 487 21.54 -23.03 21.59
C ASN A 487 22.57 -22.77 20.49
N PHE A 488 22.36 -21.73 19.69
CA PHE A 488 23.48 -21.04 19.06
C PHE A 488 24.27 -20.40 20.21
N LEU A 489 25.29 -21.11 20.70
CA LEU A 489 26.15 -20.62 21.77
C LEU A 489 26.71 -19.24 21.37
N PRO A 490 26.51 -18.19 22.20
CA PRO A 490 27.17 -16.89 22.02
C PRO A 490 28.69 -17.05 21.80
N LYS A 491 29.29 -18.06 22.45
CA LYS A 491 30.71 -18.43 22.30
C LYS A 491 31.12 -18.87 20.89
N TYR A 492 30.24 -19.52 20.12
CA TYR A 492 30.56 -19.95 18.75
C TYR A 492 30.52 -18.77 17.77
N ARG A 493 29.52 -17.90 17.89
CA ARG A 493 29.44 -16.65 17.11
C ARG A 493 30.63 -15.74 17.43
N GLN A 494 30.96 -15.62 18.72
CA GLN A 494 32.12 -14.87 19.18
C GLN A 494 33.43 -15.46 18.64
N MET A 495 33.60 -16.79 18.65
CA MET A 495 34.75 -17.46 18.04
C MET A 495 34.84 -17.18 16.52
N LEU A 496 33.73 -17.16 15.79
CA LEU A 496 33.75 -16.85 14.35
C LEU A 496 34.16 -15.38 14.09
N ILE A 497 33.67 -14.43 14.89
CA ILE A 497 34.09 -13.02 14.82
C ILE A 497 35.58 -12.89 15.16
N GLU A 498 36.06 -13.60 16.18
CA GLU A 498 37.48 -13.66 16.55
C GLU A 498 38.35 -14.20 15.39
N LEU A 499 37.89 -15.25 14.68
CA LEU A 499 38.58 -15.79 13.51
C LEU A 499 38.64 -14.81 12.33
N VAL A 500 37.57 -14.04 12.10
CA VAL A 500 37.56 -12.96 11.09
C VAL A 500 38.61 -11.90 11.43
N HIS A 501 38.71 -11.48 12.70
CA HIS A 501 39.72 -10.52 13.14
C HIS A 501 41.16 -11.05 12.98
N ILE A 502 41.39 -12.35 13.24
CA ILE A 502 42.70 -12.98 13.00
C ILE A 502 43.07 -12.92 11.51
N ARG A 503 42.16 -13.29 10.62
CA ARG A 503 42.40 -13.24 9.16
C ARG A 503 42.64 -11.81 8.66
N ARG A 504 41.94 -10.81 9.22
CA ARG A 504 42.16 -9.39 8.90
C ARG A 504 43.53 -8.89 9.38
N ARG A 505 44.03 -9.37 10.52
CA ARG A 505 45.38 -9.05 11.00
C ARG A 505 46.46 -9.60 10.06
N GLU A 506 46.32 -10.82 9.58
CA GLU A 506 47.24 -11.43 8.61
C GLU A 506 47.26 -10.68 7.27
N LEU A 507 46.10 -10.30 6.73
CA LEU A 507 46.03 -9.48 5.51
C LEU A 507 46.77 -8.15 5.65
N ASN A 508 46.69 -7.51 6.83
CA ASN A 508 47.44 -6.28 7.11
C ASN A 508 48.95 -6.52 7.19
N LEU A 509 49.40 -7.66 7.75
CA LEU A 509 50.82 -8.02 7.73
C LEU A 509 51.33 -8.25 6.30
N PHE A 510 50.55 -8.93 5.46
CA PHE A 510 50.88 -9.13 4.04
C PHE A 510 50.94 -7.82 3.24
N ARG A 511 50.16 -6.80 3.64
CA ARG A 511 50.24 -5.46 3.06
C ARG A 511 51.57 -4.77 3.34
N HIS A 512 52.18 -5.03 4.51
CA HIS A 512 53.45 -4.42 4.90
C HIS A 512 54.68 -5.16 4.38
N THR A 513 54.59 -6.47 4.19
CA THR A 513 55.69 -7.31 3.67
C THR A 513 55.81 -7.24 2.15
N GLY A 514 54.74 -6.84 1.44
CA GLY A 514 54.71 -6.78 -0.02
C GLY A 514 54.71 -8.16 -0.69
N GLU A 515 54.43 -9.23 0.08
CA GLU A 515 54.45 -10.62 -0.39
C GLU A 515 53.32 -10.93 -1.38
N TYR A 516 52.23 -10.16 -1.33
CA TYR A 516 51.07 -10.30 -2.21
C TYR A 516 50.69 -8.96 -2.85
N SER A 517 50.12 -9.00 -4.05
CA SER A 517 49.64 -7.81 -4.75
C SER A 517 48.54 -7.10 -3.95
N GLU A 518 48.56 -5.77 -3.93
CA GLU A 518 47.57 -4.97 -3.20
C GLU A 518 46.13 -5.19 -3.69
N GLU A 519 45.95 -5.52 -4.97
CA GLU A 519 44.65 -5.84 -5.56
C GLU A 519 44.03 -7.10 -4.92
N LEU A 520 44.82 -8.17 -4.77
CA LEU A 520 44.41 -9.41 -4.10
C LEU A 520 44.09 -9.18 -2.61
N ILE A 521 44.84 -8.31 -1.93
CA ILE A 521 44.59 -7.96 -0.52
C ILE A 521 43.23 -7.25 -0.38
N ARG A 522 42.92 -6.30 -1.26
CA ARG A 522 41.63 -5.58 -1.27
C ARG A 522 40.44 -6.48 -1.57
N GLU A 523 40.61 -7.45 -2.47
CA GLU A 523 39.57 -8.44 -2.77
C GLU A 523 39.23 -9.28 -1.52
N ARG A 524 40.25 -9.75 -0.80
CA ARG A 524 40.06 -10.57 0.42
C ARG A 524 39.52 -9.77 1.59
N GLU A 525 39.85 -8.49 1.73
CA GLU A 525 39.22 -7.61 2.73
C GLU A 525 37.71 -7.49 2.53
N ARG A 526 37.26 -7.29 1.28
CA ARG A 526 35.83 -7.17 0.97
C ARG A 526 35.04 -8.43 1.30
N GLU A 527 35.63 -9.61 1.14
CA GLU A 527 35.01 -10.88 1.56
C GLU A 527 34.83 -10.97 3.08
N LEU A 528 35.84 -10.55 3.85
CA LEU A 528 35.79 -10.54 5.32
C LEU A 528 34.73 -9.55 5.84
N ASP A 529 34.57 -8.39 5.21
CA ASP A 529 33.54 -7.40 5.59
C ASP A 529 32.12 -7.96 5.41
N LEU A 530 31.88 -8.71 4.34
CA LEU A 530 30.58 -9.37 4.09
C LEU A 530 30.34 -10.52 5.07
N GLU A 531 31.39 -11.24 5.47
CA GLU A 531 31.32 -12.31 6.47
C GLU A 531 30.99 -11.75 7.87
N GLU A 532 31.66 -10.66 8.27
CA GLU A 532 31.41 -9.96 9.54
C GLU A 532 30.00 -9.37 9.61
N ALA A 533 29.53 -8.68 8.56
CA ALA A 533 28.18 -8.13 8.51
C ALA A 533 27.09 -9.20 8.66
N ARG A 534 27.30 -10.40 8.12
CA ARG A 534 26.41 -11.56 8.32
C ARG A 534 26.48 -12.13 9.73
N LEU A 535 27.63 -12.01 10.39
CA LEU A 535 27.85 -12.46 11.75
C LEU A 535 27.44 -11.42 12.79
N GLU A 536 27.17 -10.15 12.45
CA GLU A 536 26.67 -9.11 13.37
C GLU A 536 25.17 -8.83 13.27
N THR A 537 24.54 -9.18 12.13
CA THR A 537 23.07 -9.18 11.96
C THR A 537 22.41 -10.40 12.58
#